data_AF-A0A6N1XJ09-F1
#
_entry.id   AF-A0A6N1XJ09-F1
#
_cell.length_a   1.000
_cell.length_b   1.000
_cell.length_c   1.000
_cell.angle_alpha   90.00
_cell.angle_beta   90.00
_cell.angle_gamma   90.00
#
_symmetry.space_group_name_H-M   'P 1'
#
loop_
_entity.id
_entity.type
_entity.pdbx_description
1 polymer ?
#
loop_
_entity_poly.entity_id
_entity_poly.type
_entity_poly.pdbx_seq_one_letter_code
_entity_poly.pdbx_strand_id
1 'polypeptide(L)' 'MKVKIHYRITQDRAGIPQDFTGARHLVAADGQAAEELAKAQLAADYQVPLTAVEICRIEA' A
#
# COMPACT_ATOMS: atom_id res chain seq x y z
N MET A 1 14.32 7.89 3.58
CA MET A 1 14.27 6.91 4.67
C MET A 1 13.70 5.57 4.19
N LYS A 2 14.26 4.43 4.61
CA LYS A 2 13.69 3.10 4.31
C LYS A 2 12.71 2.75 5.43
N VAL A 3 11.44 2.67 5.11
CA VAL A 3 10.37 2.32 6.05
C VAL A 3 9.75 1.00 5.65
N LYS A 4 9.26 0.23 6.61
CA LYS A 4 8.48 -0.98 6.37
C LYS A 4 7.00 -0.64 6.50
N ILE A 5 6.22 -0.98 5.49
CA ILE A 5 4.77 -0.76 5.46
C ILE A 5 4.05 -2.11 5.57
N HIS A 6 2.99 -2.14 6.37
CA HIS A 6 2.01 -3.22 6.42
C HIS A 6 0.73 -2.73 5.77
N TYR A 7 0.18 -3.52 4.86
CA TYR A 7 -0.96 -3.12 4.05
C TYR A 7 -1.95 -4.26 3.87
N ARG A 8 -3.18 -3.87 3.52
CA ARG A 8 -4.28 -4.75 3.12
C ARG A 8 -4.83 -4.32 1.77
N ILE A 9 -5.07 -5.29 0.90
CA ILE A 9 -5.82 -5.12 -0.35
C ILE A 9 -7.22 -5.68 -0.10
N THR A 10 -8.22 -4.80 -0.18
CA THR A 10 -9.63 -5.10 0.14
C THR A 10 -10.44 -5.56 -1.06
N GLN A 11 -9.93 -5.34 -2.27
CA GLN A 11 -10.58 -5.69 -3.52
C GLN A 11 -9.55 -6.11 -4.55
N ASP A 12 -9.91 -7.06 -5.40
CA ASP A 12 -9.12 -7.40 -6.58
C ASP A 12 -9.38 -6.42 -7.75
N ARG A 13 -8.71 -6.65 -8.88
CA ARG A 13 -8.86 -5.83 -10.10
C ARG A 13 -10.27 -5.87 -10.72
N ALA A 14 -11.08 -6.88 -10.41
CA ALA A 14 -12.47 -6.99 -10.83
C ALA A 14 -13.44 -6.34 -9.83
N GLY A 15 -12.92 -5.77 -8.73
CA GLY A 15 -13.71 -5.18 -7.66
C GLY A 15 -14.33 -6.21 -6.71
N ILE A 16 -13.86 -7.46 -6.74
CA ILE A 16 -14.35 -8.50 -5.84
C ILE A 16 -13.68 -8.31 -4.48
N PRO A 17 -14.45 -8.28 -3.38
CA PRO A 17 -13.88 -8.21 -2.04
C PRO A 17 -12.86 -9.32 -1.81
N GLN A 18 -11.68 -8.93 -1.35
CA GLN A 18 -10.57 -9.81 -1.02
C GLN A 18 -9.95 -9.32 0.29
N ASP A 19 -9.41 -10.23 1.09
CA ASP A 19 -8.66 -9.87 2.30
C ASP A 19 -7.22 -10.36 2.15
N PHE A 20 -6.46 -9.69 1.27
CA PHE A 20 -5.04 -9.96 1.13
C PHE A 20 -4.24 -9.00 2.01
N THR A 21 -3.33 -9.51 2.84
CA THR A 21 -2.45 -8.70 3.68
C THR A 21 -1.00 -8.98 3.37
N GLY A 22 -0.16 -7.94 3.48
CA GLY A 22 1.25 -8.03 3.16
C GLY A 22 2.08 -6.98 3.87
N ALA A 23 3.39 -7.16 3.84
CA ALA A 23 4.35 -6.16 4.30
C ALA A 23 5.50 -6.01 3.30
N ARG A 24 5.95 -4.77 3.08
CA ARG A 24 7.09 -4.49 2.22
C ARG A 24 7.91 -3.31 2.71
N HIS A 25 9.14 -3.20 2.23
CA HIS A 25 9.94 -2.00 2.45
C HIS A 25 9.72 -1.02 1.32
N LEU A 26 9.65 0.26 1.67
CA LEU A 26 9.52 1.36 0.74
C LEU A 26 10.55 2.44 1.10
N VAL A 27 11.13 3.05 0.07
CA VAL A 27 12.04 4.19 0.23
C VAL A 27 11.22 5.46 0.03
N ALA A 28 10.91 6.16 1.11
CA ALA A 28 10.25 7.46 1.06
C ALA A 28 11.32 8.56 1.10
N ALA A 29 11.19 9.59 0.26
CA ALA A 29 12.03 10.78 0.39
C ALA A 29 11.50 11.67 1.52
N ASP A 30 12.40 12.44 2.15
CA ASP A 30 12.03 13.41 3.18
C ASP A 30 11.01 14.43 2.64
N GLY A 31 9.90 14.59 3.35
CA GLY A 31 8.78 15.45 2.94
C GLY A 31 7.69 14.78 2.09
N GLN A 32 7.87 13.52 1.66
CA GLN A 32 6.78 12.74 1.03
C GLN A 32 5.97 11.98 2.07
N ALA A 33 4.64 12.02 1.95
CA ALA A 33 3.75 11.16 2.73
C ALA A 33 3.99 9.69 2.32
N ALA A 34 4.75 8.96 3.14
CA ALA A 34 5.09 7.56 2.90
C ALA A 34 3.84 6.69 2.68
N GLU A 35 2.72 7.06 3.29
CA GLU A 35 1.42 6.40 3.10
C GLU A 35 0.86 6.58 1.68
N GLU A 36 0.85 7.80 1.14
CA GLU A 36 0.33 8.05 -0.21
C GLU A 36 1.20 7.39 -1.27
N LEU A 37 2.53 7.48 -1.12
CA LEU A 37 3.47 6.81 -2.01
C LEU A 37 3.30 5.29 -1.96
N ALA A 38 3.11 4.73 -0.76
CA ALA A 38 2.81 3.32 -0.57
C ALA A 38 1.51 2.90 -1.26
N LYS A 39 0.42 3.64 -1.06
CA LYS A 39 -0.88 3.40 -1.69
C LYS A 39 -0.78 3.43 -3.21
N ALA A 40 -0.16 4.49 -3.76
CA ALA A 40 0.05 4.65 -5.20
C ALA A 40 0.78 3.47 -5.83
N GLN A 41 1.88 3.04 -5.21
CA GLN A 41 2.67 1.96 -5.76
C GLN A 41 2.00 0.59 -5.58
N LEU A 42 1.38 0.32 -4.43
CA LEU A 42 0.62 -0.92 -4.20
C LEU A 42 -0.57 -1.04 -5.17
N ALA A 43 -1.32 0.05 -5.38
CA ALA A 43 -2.43 0.07 -6.33
C ALA A 43 -1.97 -0.30 -7.74
N ALA A 44 -0.82 0.24 -8.18
CA ALA A 44 -0.23 -0.10 -9.47
C ALA A 44 0.25 -1.56 -9.55
N ASP A 45 0.99 -2.03 -8.53
CA ASP A 45 1.55 -3.39 -8.48
C ASP A 45 0.46 -4.47 -8.50
N TYR A 46 -0.60 -4.26 -7.70
CA TYR A 46 -1.71 -5.21 -7.59
C TYR A 46 -2.80 -4.97 -8.65
N GLN A 47 -2.68 -3.91 -9.46
CA GLN A 47 -3.66 -3.49 -10.47
C GLN A 47 -5.06 -3.26 -9.87
N VAL A 48 -5.12 -2.56 -8.74
CA VAL A 48 -6.34 -2.25 -7.98
C VAL A 48 -6.51 -0.75 -7.81
N PRO A 49 -7.72 -0.22 -7.56
CA PRO A 49 -7.90 1.19 -7.25
C PRO A 49 -7.25 1.57 -5.92
N LEU A 50 -6.87 2.85 -5.74
CA LEU A 50 -6.28 3.33 -4.49
C LEU A 50 -7.17 3.10 -3.27
N THR A 51 -8.48 3.16 -3.46
CA THR A 51 -9.48 2.90 -2.41
C THR A 51 -9.47 1.45 -1.93
N ALA A 52 -8.92 0.53 -2.71
CA ALA A 52 -8.76 -0.87 -2.33
C ALA A 52 -7.47 -1.12 -1.53
N VAL A 53 -6.61 -0.12 -1.35
CA VAL A 53 -5.36 -0.24 -0.62
C VAL A 53 -5.46 0.47 0.73
N GLU A 54 -5.32 -0.30 1.81
CA GLU A 54 -5.25 0.22 3.17
C GLU A 54 -3.85 0.04 3.73
N ILE A 55 -3.28 1.10 4.30
CA ILE A 55 -2.01 1.03 5.04
C ILE A 55 -2.35 0.88 6.52
N CYS A 56 -2.02 -0.27 7.10
CA CYS A 56 -2.36 -0.58 8.48
C CYS A 56 -1.30 -0.09 9.47
N ARG A 57 -0.03 -0.12 9.06
CA ARG A 57 1.10 0.30 9.91
C ARG A 57 2.31 0.70 9.07
N ILE A 58 3.05 1.70 9.54
CA ILE A 58 4.35 2.11 8.99
C ILE A 58 5.37 2.01 10.14
N GLU A 59 6.46 1.28 9.91
CA GLU A 59 7.60 1.13 10.82
C GLU A 59 8.81 1.84 10.18
N ALA A 60 9.45 2.74 10.92
CA ALA A 60 10.57 3.57 10.45
C ALA A 60 11.91 3.14 11.06
#